data_AF-A0A846E1A3-F1
#
_entry.id   AF-A0A846E1A3-F1
#
_cell.length_a   1.000
_cell.length_b   1.000
_cell.length_c   1.000
_cell.angle_alpha   90.00
_cell.angle_beta   90.00
_cell.angle_gamma   90.00
#
_symmetry.space_group_name_H-M   'P 1'
#
loop_
_entity.id
_entity.type
_entity.pdbx_description
1 polymer ?
#
loop_
_entity_poly.entity_id
_entity_poly.type
_entity_poly.pdbx_seq_one_letter_code
_entity_poly.pdbx_strand_id
1 'polypeptide(L)'
;SGEYILGVEDLDHYQGEDAALKTWERYKADLDNLQGNERVWVLFSHVGADSRERKTITSYLDIIGTQLEAYKQEGAAVFLYNLSQKPSAPVLPPAS
;
A
#
# COMPACT_ATOMS: atom_id res chain seq x y z
N SER A 1 4.15 16.42 9.55
CA SER A 1 2.70 16.29 9.26
C SER A 1 2.50 14.94 8.59
N GLY A 2 1.50 14.16 9.00
CA GLY A 2 1.22 12.87 8.37
C GLY A 2 0.15 13.03 7.29
N GLU A 3 0.44 12.58 6.08
CA GLU A 3 -0.53 12.48 4.98
C GLU A 3 -1.19 11.10 5.01
N TYR A 4 -2.49 11.03 4.72
CA TYR A 4 -3.27 9.79 4.69
C TYR A 4 -3.93 9.61 3.32
N ILE A 5 -3.92 8.40 2.80
CA ILE A 5 -4.74 7.98 1.65
C ILE A 5 -5.88 7.12 2.20
N LEU A 6 -7.12 7.58 2.01
CA LEU A 6 -8.33 6.79 2.23
C LEU A 6 -8.61 5.99 0.96
N GLY A 7 -8.49 4.66 1.05
CA GLY A 7 -9.05 3.77 0.03
C GLY A 7 -10.58 3.87 0.07
N VAL A 8 -11.17 4.42 -0.99
CA VAL A 8 -12.63 4.49 -1.14
C VAL A 8 -13.04 3.20 -1.84
N GLU A 9 -13.75 2.31 -1.13
CA GLU A 9 -14.47 1.21 -1.77
C GLU A 9 -15.50 1.82 -2.73
N ASP A 10 -15.22 1.77 -4.03
CA ASP A 10 -16.28 1.72 -5.04
C ASP A 10 -15.72 1.13 -6.36
N LEU A 11 -15.27 -0.13 -6.33
CA LEU A 11 -14.77 -0.81 -7.54
C LEU A 11 -15.45 -2.14 -7.86
N ASP A 12 -16.58 -2.41 -7.22
CA ASP A 12 -17.41 -3.56 -7.59
C ASP A 12 -18.32 -3.24 -8.79
N HIS A 13 -18.33 -1.98 -9.28
CA HIS A 13 -19.21 -1.51 -10.34
C HIS A 13 -18.56 -1.35 -11.72
N TYR A 14 -17.23 -1.46 -11.85
CA TYR A 14 -16.56 -1.31 -13.15
C TYR A 14 -16.29 -2.67 -13.81
N GLN A 15 -17.22 -3.11 -14.66
CA GLN A 15 -17.03 -4.25 -15.55
C GLN A 15 -16.09 -3.86 -16.71
N GLY A 16 -14.78 -4.10 -16.57
CA GLY A 16 -13.83 -4.00 -17.67
C GLY A 16 -12.36 -3.89 -17.22
N GLU A 17 -11.46 -4.58 -17.92
CA GLU A 17 -10.00 -4.58 -17.68
C GLU A 17 -9.41 -3.15 -17.71
N ASP A 18 -9.92 -2.31 -18.61
CA ASP A 18 -9.51 -0.90 -18.76
C ASP A 18 -9.78 -0.04 -17.51
N ALA A 19 -10.86 -0.32 -16.78
CA ALA A 19 -11.23 0.46 -15.60
C ALA A 19 -10.37 0.09 -14.38
N ALA A 20 -10.01 -1.19 -14.25
CA ALA A 20 -9.09 -1.67 -13.23
C ALA A 20 -7.68 -1.09 -13.44
N LEU A 21 -7.20 -1.05 -14.69
CA LEU A 21 -5.91 -0.44 -15.04
C LEU A 21 -5.88 1.05 -14.71
N LYS A 22 -6.88 1.83 -15.14
CA LYS A 22 -6.95 3.27 -14.83
C LYS A 22 -7.01 3.55 -13.34
N THR A 23 -7.74 2.72 -12.59
CA THR A 23 -7.81 2.87 -11.13
C THR A 23 -6.46 2.58 -10.49
N TRP A 24 -5.77 1.53 -10.95
CA TRP A 24 -4.42 1.25 -10.51
C TRP A 24 -3.44 2.38 -10.84
N GLU A 25 -3.49 2.94 -12.05
CA GLU A 25 -2.65 4.08 -12.43
C GLU A 25 -2.87 5.30 -11.52
N ARG A 26 -4.13 5.59 -11.18
CA ARG A 26 -4.48 6.65 -10.21
C ARG A 26 -3.89 6.37 -8.83
N TYR A 27 -4.12 5.17 -8.28
CA TYR A 27 -3.54 4.79 -6.99
C TYR A 27 -2.03 4.86 -6.99
N LYS A 28 -1.38 4.38 -8.05
CA LYS A 28 0.07 4.43 -8.19
C LYS A 28 0.56 5.89 -8.17
N ALA A 29 -0.10 6.80 -8.89
CA ALA A 29 0.27 8.21 -8.90
C ALA A 29 0.11 8.86 -7.51
N ASP A 30 -0.98 8.55 -6.79
CA ASP A 30 -1.20 9.06 -5.44
C ASP A 30 -0.14 8.53 -4.46
N LEU A 31 0.20 7.24 -4.54
CA LEU A 31 1.25 6.61 -3.73
C LEU A 31 2.65 7.15 -4.08
N ASP A 32 2.91 7.44 -5.35
CA ASP A 32 4.18 8.03 -5.79
C ASP A 32 4.41 9.41 -5.19
N ASN A 33 3.36 10.21 -5.01
CA ASN A 33 3.43 11.53 -4.38
C ASN A 33 3.78 11.47 -2.89
N LEU A 34 3.63 10.31 -2.24
CA LEU A 34 3.99 10.13 -0.83
C LEU A 34 5.47 9.79 -0.60
N GLN A 35 6.23 9.52 -1.66
CA GLN A 35 7.68 9.27 -1.55
C GLN A 35 8.40 10.49 -0.96
N GLY A 36 9.42 10.24 -0.14
CA GLY A 36 10.10 11.27 0.65
C GLY A 36 9.58 11.38 2.10
N ASN A 37 8.38 10.88 2.39
CA ASN A 37 7.82 10.89 3.74
C ASN A 37 8.33 9.71 4.58
N GLU A 38 8.91 10.00 5.75
CA GLU A 38 9.41 8.96 6.68
C GLU A 38 8.30 8.14 7.37
N ARG A 39 7.09 8.69 7.42
CA ARG A 39 5.94 8.08 8.11
C ARG A 39 4.66 8.30 7.33
N VAL A 40 4.18 7.23 6.72
CA VAL A 40 2.92 7.18 5.97
C VAL A 40 2.04 6.10 6.58
N TRP A 41 0.86 6.49 7.05
CA TRP A 41 -0.13 5.55 7.54
C TRP A 41 -1.13 5.22 6.44
N VAL A 42 -1.33 3.92 6.19
CA VAL A 42 -2.27 3.41 5.19
C VAL A 42 -3.34 2.61 5.90
N LEU A 43 -4.57 3.11 5.87
CA LEU A 43 -5.74 2.48 6.49
C LEU A 43 -6.58 1.80 5.41
N PHE A 44 -6.86 0.54 5.65
CA PHE A 44 -7.82 -0.28 4.94
C PHE A 44 -9.00 -0.54 5.86
N SER A 45 -10.18 -0.04 5.49
CA SER A 45 -11.45 -0.32 6.19
C SER A 45 -12.37 -1.12 5.29
N HIS A 46 -13.20 -1.98 5.86
CA HIS A 46 -14.22 -2.81 5.19
C HIS A 46 -13.70 -3.85 4.18
N VAL A 47 -12.39 -3.89 3.92
CA VAL A 47 -11.78 -4.90 3.07
C VAL A 47 -11.43 -6.20 3.81
N GLY A 48 -11.75 -7.33 3.18
CA GLY A 48 -11.35 -8.66 3.65
C GLY A 48 -9.83 -8.86 3.63
N ALA A 49 -9.33 -9.80 4.43
CA ALA A 49 -7.90 -10.08 4.52
C ALA A 49 -7.27 -10.50 3.16
N ASP A 50 -8.08 -11.11 2.30
CA ASP A 50 -7.64 -11.55 0.97
C ASP A 50 -7.91 -10.55 -0.16
N SER A 51 -8.35 -9.33 0.18
CA SER A 51 -8.62 -8.28 -0.80
C SER A 51 -7.45 -8.09 -1.77
N ARG A 52 -7.76 -8.17 -3.07
CA ARG A 52 -6.80 -7.93 -4.15
C ARG A 52 -6.27 -6.49 -4.07
N GLU A 53 -7.13 -5.51 -3.78
CA GLU A 53 -6.72 -4.11 -3.63
C GLU A 53 -5.69 -3.95 -2.52
N ARG A 54 -5.96 -4.53 -1.33
CA ARG A 54 -5.02 -4.48 -0.22
C ARG A 54 -3.66 -5.06 -0.61
N LYS A 55 -3.66 -6.25 -1.23
CA LYS A 55 -2.44 -6.92 -1.69
C LYS A 55 -1.69 -6.09 -2.74
N THR A 56 -2.39 -5.52 -3.70
CA THR A 56 -1.80 -4.69 -4.76
C THR A 56 -1.14 -3.44 -4.20
N ILE A 57 -1.85 -2.70 -3.32
CA ILE A 57 -1.34 -1.47 -2.71
C ILE A 57 -0.14 -1.77 -1.80
N THR A 58 -0.24 -2.76 -0.90
CA THR A 58 0.88 -3.07 0.00
C THR A 58 2.10 -3.58 -0.76
N SER A 59 1.91 -4.39 -1.81
CA SER A 59 3.03 -4.87 -2.63
C SER A 59 3.77 -3.72 -3.31
N TYR A 60 3.06 -2.67 -3.73
CA TYR A 60 3.70 -1.50 -4.31
C TYR A 60 4.43 -0.65 -3.28
N LEU A 61 3.82 -0.45 -2.10
CA LEU A 61 4.46 0.25 -0.98
C LEU A 61 5.75 -0.45 -0.53
N ASP A 62 5.77 -1.79 -0.53
CA ASP A 62 6.96 -2.61 -0.23
C ASP A 62 8.07 -2.46 -1.31
N ILE A 63 7.76 -1.99 -2.52
CA ILE A 63 8.75 -1.70 -3.57
C ILE A 63 9.39 -0.32 -3.35
N ILE A 64 8.59 0.67 -2.95
CA ILE A 64 9.02 2.07 -2.88
C ILE A 64 9.44 2.51 -1.47
N GLY A 65 9.16 1.71 -0.45
CA GLY A 65 9.56 1.98 0.93
C GLY A 65 9.54 0.75 1.82
N THR A 66 9.70 0.96 3.12
CA THR A 66 9.81 -0.12 4.12
C THR A 66 8.61 -0.08 5.06
N GLN A 67 7.88 -1.19 5.17
CA GLN A 67 6.84 -1.33 6.18
C GLN A 67 7.47 -1.37 7.58
N LEU A 68 7.08 -0.44 8.46
CA LEU A 68 7.58 -0.35 9.83
C LEU A 68 6.67 -1.12 10.80
N GLU A 69 5.36 -0.97 10.67
CA GLU A 69 4.37 -1.54 11.58
C GLU A 69 3.12 -2.00 10.83
N ALA A 70 2.40 -2.96 11.40
CA ALA A 70 1.11 -3.42 10.88
C ALA A 70 0.18 -3.82 12.02
N TYR A 71 -1.06 -3.33 11.95
CA TYR A 71 -2.16 -3.68 12.85
C TYR A 71 -3.30 -4.25 12.01
N LYS A 72 -3.78 -5.44 12.33
CA LYS A 72 -4.79 -6.14 11.53
C LYS A 72 -5.88 -6.67 12.44
N GLN A 73 -7.13 -6.46 12.03
CA GLN A 73 -8.32 -7.09 12.60
C GLN A 73 -9.23 -7.56 11.46
N GLU A 74 -10.28 -8.31 11.80
CA GLU A 74 -11.29 -8.65 10.80
C GLU A 74 -11.94 -7.37 10.24
N GLY A 75 -12.00 -7.25 8.92
CA GLY A 75 -12.57 -6.10 8.21
C GLY A 75 -11.74 -4.81 8.25
N ALA A 76 -10.56 -4.77 8.89
CA ALA A 76 -9.71 -3.58 8.84
C ALA A 76 -8.22 -3.88 9.03
N ALA A 77 -7.36 -3.08 8.39
CA ALA A 77 -5.92 -3.14 8.60
C ALA A 77 -5.28 -1.76 8.47
N VAL A 78 -4.26 -1.50 9.29
CA VAL A 78 -3.46 -0.28 9.25
C VAL A 78 -2.00 -0.67 9.10
N PHE A 79 -1.29 -0.01 8.19
CA PHE A 79 0.13 -0.20 7.96
C PHE A 79 0.87 1.13 8.08
N LEU A 80 2.02 1.13 8.73
CA LEU A 80 2.95 2.25 8.74
C LEU A 80 4.10 1.96 7.79
N TYR A 81 4.38 2.89 6.91
CA TYR A 81 5.50 2.83 5.98
C TYR A 81 6.47 4.00 6.17
N ASN A 82 7.75 3.71 5.97
CA ASN A 82 8.75 4.72 5.63
C ASN A 82 8.96 4.73 4.12
N LEU A 83 8.57 5.82 3.46
CA LEU A 83 8.71 6.01 2.02
C LEU A 83 9.80 7.04 1.67
N SER A 84 10.63 7.46 2.63
CA SER A 84 11.74 8.40 2.38
C SER A 84 12.92 7.73 1.69
N GLN A 85 13.01 6.39 1.78
CA GLN A 85 14.06 5.58 1.18
C GLN A 85 13.48 4.26 0.68
N LYS A 86 13.96 3.80 -0.47
CA LYS A 86 13.65 2.45 -0.97
C LYS A 86 14.14 1.39 0.03
N PRO A 87 13.50 0.21 0.07
CA PRO A 87 14.02 -0.90 0.86
C PRO A 87 15.49 -1.12 0.55
N SER A 88 16.30 -1.22 1.60
CA SER A 88 17.63 -1.80 1.44
C SER A 88 17.45 -3.25 0.99
N ALA A 89 18.25 -3.72 0.04
CA ALA A 89 18.21 -5.13 -0.37
C ALA A 89 18.25 -6.03 0.88
N PRO A 90 17.56 -7.19 0.88
CA PRO A 90 17.63 -8.10 2.02
C PRO A 90 19.10 -8.39 2.29
N VAL A 91 19.56 -8.05 3.51
CA VAL A 91 20.88 -8.45 3.96
C VAL A 91 20.84 -9.97 4.03
N LEU A 92 21.36 -10.62 2.98
CA LEU A 92 21.56 -12.06 2.98
C LEU A 92 22.36 -12.39 4.24
N PRO A 93 21.90 -13.32 5.09
CA PRO A 93 22.71 -13.77 6.21
C PRO A 93 24.04 -14.31 5.65
N PRO A 94 25.18 -14.10 6.35
CA PRO A 94 26.45 -14.64 5.90
C PRO A 94 26.31 -16.16 5.71
N ALA A 95 26.80 -16.65 4.57
CA ALA A 95 26.88 -18.08 4.31
C ALA A 95 27.64 -18.76 5.47
N SER A 96 27.01 -19.77 6.07
CA SER A 96 27.63 -20.63 7.09
C SER A 96 28.66 -21.55 6.47
#